data_AF-A0AB34S900-F1
#
_entry.id   AF-A0AB34S900-F1
#
_cell.length_a   1.000
_cell.length_b   1.000
_cell.length_c   1.000
_cell.angle_alpha   90.00
_cell.angle_beta   90.00
_cell.angle_gamma   90.00
#
_symmetry.space_group_name_H-M   'P 1'
#
loop_
_entity.id
_entity.type
_entity.pdbx_description
1 polymer ?
#
loop_
_entity_poly.entity_id
_entity_poly.type
_entity_poly.pdbx_seq_one_letter_code
_entity_poly.pdbx_strand_id
1 'polypeptide(L)'
;MTTENDWFMRQIKGAANMLGSALRLTIQHLDLGQFEDEQGRQLDGADYLQELLESEHFAEAADFVQAQMKRLPFHQYEILADQFLLYLASLEAPVKDRNGLDEAYLQDLEKKLKEFKW
;
A
#
# COMPACT_ATOMS: atom_id res chain seq x y z
N MET A 1 -35.36 1.54 -4.78
CA MET A 1 -34.36 2.63 -4.90
C MET A 1 -33.01 2.01 -4.56
N THR A 2 -32.31 1.48 -5.57
CA THR A 2 -31.04 0.74 -5.37
C THR A 2 -30.00 1.09 -6.43
N THR A 3 -30.40 1.82 -7.46
CA THR A 3 -29.60 2.18 -8.64
C THR A 3 -28.55 3.26 -8.36
N GLU A 4 -28.79 4.14 -7.39
CA GLU A 4 -27.82 5.20 -7.07
C GLU A 4 -26.57 4.66 -6.36
N ASN A 5 -26.76 3.72 -5.44
CA ASN A 5 -25.65 3.12 -4.71
C ASN A 5 -24.77 2.25 -5.63
N ASP A 6 -25.38 1.54 -6.59
CA ASP A 6 -24.67 0.65 -7.50
C ASP A 6 -23.76 1.39 -8.51
N TRP A 7 -24.19 2.53 -9.06
CA TRP A 7 -23.34 3.31 -9.97
C TRP A 7 -22.17 3.95 -9.23
N PHE A 8 -22.41 4.50 -8.05
CA PHE A 8 -21.38 5.13 -7.22
C PHE A 8 -20.34 4.10 -6.77
N MET A 9 -20.78 2.93 -6.31
CA MET A 9 -19.90 1.81 -5.96
C MET A 9 -19.07 1.31 -7.14
N ARG A 10 -19.61 1.29 -8.37
CA ARG A 10 -18.85 0.92 -9.57
C ARG A 10 -17.73 1.92 -9.89
N GLN A 11 -17.96 3.22 -9.68
CA GLN A 11 -16.93 4.24 -9.89
C GLN A 11 -15.81 4.14 -8.84
N ILE A 12 -16.15 3.93 -7.57
CA ILE A 12 -15.17 3.72 -6.49
C ILE A 12 -14.35 2.45 -6.75
N LYS A 13 -14.99 1.34 -7.11
CA LYS A 13 -14.29 0.09 -7.47
C LYS A 13 -13.37 0.27 -8.67
N GLY A 14 -13.79 1.06 -9.66
CA GLY A 14 -12.95 1.42 -10.81
C GLY A 14 -11.70 2.21 -10.41
N ALA A 15 -11.86 3.22 -9.54
CA ALA A 15 -10.75 4.02 -9.04
C ALA A 15 -9.79 3.22 -8.16
N ALA A 16 -10.30 2.37 -7.26
CA ALA A 16 -9.49 1.49 -6.42
C ALA A 16 -8.65 0.50 -7.25
N ASN A 17 -9.26 -0.11 -8.30
CA ASN A 17 -8.53 -0.99 -9.23
C ASN A 17 -7.42 -0.24 -10.00
N MET A 18 -7.66 1.01 -10.40
CA MET A 18 -6.65 1.83 -11.06
C MET A 18 -5.49 2.17 -10.12
N LEU A 19 -5.79 2.50 -8.86
CA LEU A 19 -4.77 2.83 -7.86
C LEU A 19 -3.95 1.60 -7.44
N GLY A 20 -4.58 0.43 -7.29
CA GLY A 20 -3.85 -0.83 -7.11
C GLY A 20 -2.94 -1.15 -8.30
N SER A 21 -3.39 -0.86 -9.53
CA SER A 21 -2.57 -1.02 -10.74
C SER A 21 -1.38 -0.05 -10.77
N ALA A 22 -1.58 1.20 -10.34
CA ALA A 22 -0.52 2.21 -10.28
C ALA A 22 0.54 1.87 -9.23
N LEU A 23 0.14 1.42 -8.04
CA LEU A 23 1.06 0.93 -7.02
C LEU A 23 1.85 -0.28 -7.53
N ARG A 24 1.17 -1.25 -8.17
CA ARG A 24 1.83 -2.43 -8.73
C ARG A 24 2.89 -2.07 -9.78
N LEU A 25 2.57 -1.13 -10.69
CA LEU A 25 3.55 -0.64 -11.65
C LEU A 25 4.72 0.06 -10.95
N THR A 26 4.45 0.86 -9.92
CA THR A 26 5.49 1.56 -9.16
C THR A 26 6.47 0.58 -8.54
N ILE A 27 5.98 -0.40 -7.78
CA ILE A 27 6.84 -1.35 -7.06
C ILE A 27 7.67 -2.23 -8.00
N GLN A 28 7.17 -2.54 -9.20
CA GLN A 28 7.91 -3.31 -10.21
C GLN A 28 9.11 -2.57 -10.82
N HIS A 29 9.17 -1.23 -10.70
CA HIS A 29 10.28 -0.43 -11.22
C HIS A 29 11.26 0.01 -10.13
N LEU A 30 11.04 -0.42 -8.88
CA LEU A 30 11.88 -0.08 -7.74
C LEU A 30 12.72 -1.29 -7.32
N ASP A 31 13.99 -1.05 -6.97
CA ASP A 31 14.79 -2.07 -6.28
C ASP A 31 14.42 -2.08 -4.80
N LEU A 32 13.42 -2.90 -4.46
CA LEU A 32 12.94 -3.09 -3.09
C LEU A 32 13.75 -4.16 -2.34
N GLY A 33 14.78 -4.74 -2.96
CA GLY A 33 15.62 -5.79 -2.38
C GLY A 33 15.03 -7.20 -2.46
N GLN A 34 15.54 -8.08 -1.61
CA GLN A 34 15.12 -9.48 -1.50
C GLN A 34 14.70 -9.76 -0.05
N PHE A 35 13.62 -10.50 0.13
CA PHE A 35 13.03 -10.80 1.42
C PHE A 35 12.72 -12.28 1.53
N GLU A 36 12.86 -12.83 2.74
CA GLU A 36 12.51 -14.22 2.99
C GLU A 36 11.07 -14.30 3.47
N ASP A 37 10.25 -15.11 2.79
CA ASP A 37 8.90 -15.40 3.24
C ASP A 37 8.88 -16.39 4.43
N GLU A 38 7.70 -16.62 5.00
CA GLU A 38 7.53 -17.55 6.12
C GLU A 38 7.94 -19.00 5.82
N GLN A 39 8.11 -19.36 4.54
CA GLN A 39 8.49 -20.68 4.06
C GLN A 39 10.00 -20.78 3.75
N GLY A 40 10.77 -19.72 4.02
CA GLY A 40 12.20 -19.66 3.75
C GLY A 40 12.55 -19.40 2.29
N ARG A 41 11.59 -18.96 1.47
CA ARG A 41 11.82 -18.64 0.05
C ARG A 41 12.22 -17.17 -0.08
N GLN A 42 13.25 -16.93 -0.90
CA GLN A 42 13.65 -15.58 -1.26
C GLN A 42 12.71 -15.04 -2.32
N LEU A 43 12.02 -13.95 -1.99
CA LEU A 43 11.12 -13.20 -2.84
C LEU A 43 11.74 -11.86 -3.20
N ASP A 44 11.43 -11.37 -4.39
CA ASP A 44 11.66 -9.97 -4.73
C ASP A 44 10.83 -9.06 -3.81
N GLY A 45 11.37 -7.93 -3.39
CA GLY A 45 10.69 -7.02 -2.48
C GLY A 45 9.37 -6.47 -3.06
N ALA A 46 9.25 -6.38 -4.39
CA ALA A 46 7.99 -6.03 -5.04
C ALA A 46 6.95 -7.15 -4.91
N ASP A 47 7.37 -8.40 -5.11
CA ASP A 47 6.50 -9.57 -4.95
C ASP A 47 6.06 -9.74 -3.49
N TYR A 48 6.99 -9.57 -2.54
CA TYR A 48 6.69 -9.62 -1.11
C TYR A 48 5.71 -8.52 -0.69
N LEU A 49 5.94 -7.27 -1.11
CA LEU A 49 4.98 -6.19 -0.82
C LEU A 49 3.61 -6.48 -1.46
N GLN A 50 3.57 -7.02 -2.68
CA GLN A 50 2.31 -7.40 -3.32
C GLN A 50 1.58 -8.49 -2.51
N GLU A 51 2.28 -9.51 -2.02
CA GLU A 51 1.71 -10.58 -1.19
C GLU A 51 1.12 -10.06 0.11
N LEU A 52 1.80 -9.12 0.78
CA LEU A 52 1.30 -8.48 1.99
C LEU A 52 0.00 -7.69 1.74
N LEU A 53 -0.09 -7.00 0.60
CA LEU A 53 -1.29 -6.25 0.23
C LEU A 53 -2.47 -7.16 -0.12
N GLU A 54 -2.20 -8.26 -0.84
CA GLU A 54 -3.22 -9.26 -1.22
C GLU A 54 -3.74 -10.03 0.00
N SER A 55 -2.86 -10.29 0.98
CA SER A 55 -3.19 -10.95 2.25
C SER A 55 -3.74 -10.00 3.31
N GLU A 56 -3.89 -8.70 3.00
CA GLU A 56 -4.35 -7.65 3.90
C GLU A 56 -3.46 -7.42 5.14
N HIS A 57 -2.19 -7.80 5.07
CA HIS A 57 -1.18 -7.55 6.10
C HIS A 57 -0.67 -6.09 6.04
N PHE A 58 -1.57 -5.12 6.15
CA PHE A 58 -1.26 -3.71 5.89
C PHE A 58 -0.28 -3.08 6.88
N ALA A 59 -0.27 -3.54 8.14
CA ALA A 59 0.70 -3.07 9.13
C ALA A 59 2.12 -3.51 8.78
N GLU A 60 2.28 -4.78 8.37
CA GLU A 60 3.56 -5.32 7.91
C GLU A 60 4.00 -4.65 6.60
N ALA A 61 3.07 -4.43 5.67
CA ALA A 61 3.34 -3.68 4.44
C ALA A 61 3.81 -2.24 4.74
N ALA A 62 3.22 -1.57 5.73
CA ALA A 62 3.62 -0.23 6.14
C ALA A 62 5.03 -0.20 6.74
N ASP A 63 5.38 -1.17 7.59
CA ASP A 63 6.73 -1.29 8.15
C ASP A 63 7.76 -1.61 7.05
N PHE A 64 7.40 -2.47 6.10
CA PHE A 64 8.22 -2.75 4.92
C PHE A 64 8.47 -1.50 4.09
N VAL A 65 7.41 -0.75 3.73
CA VAL A 65 7.53 0.49 2.96
C VAL A 65 8.43 1.49 3.69
N GLN A 66 8.25 1.67 5.00
CA GLN A 66 9.10 2.54 5.80
C GLN A 66 10.58 2.11 5.76
N ALA A 67 10.86 0.82 5.84
CA ALA A 67 12.23 0.30 5.79
C ALA A 67 12.95 0.64 4.48
N GLN A 68 12.20 0.80 3.37
CA GLN A 68 12.76 1.18 2.07
C GLN A 68 13.37 2.59 2.05
N MET A 69 13.08 3.44 3.04
CA MET A 69 13.73 4.74 3.19
C MET A 69 15.26 4.63 3.28
N LYS A 70 15.79 3.51 3.81
CA LYS A 70 17.24 3.26 3.92
C LYS A 70 17.86 2.70 2.64
N ARG A 71 17.03 2.24 1.69
CA ARG A 71 17.47 1.56 0.46
C ARG A 71 17.30 2.46 -0.75
N LEU A 72 16.13 3.06 -0.88
CA LEU A 72 15.74 3.83 -2.05
C LEU A 72 16.30 5.26 -2.00
N PRO A 73 16.65 5.85 -3.16
CA PRO A 73 16.78 7.29 -3.28
C PRO A 73 15.50 8.00 -2.81
N PHE A 74 15.66 9.15 -2.17
CA PHE A 74 14.56 9.94 -1.60
C PHE A 74 13.33 10.07 -2.51
N HIS A 75 13.52 10.50 -3.76
CA HIS A 75 12.42 10.68 -4.72
C HIS A 75 11.66 9.38 -5.04
N GLN A 76 12.36 8.23 -5.05
CA GLN A 76 11.73 6.93 -5.28
C GLN A 76 10.94 6.47 -4.05
N TYR A 77 11.49 6.72 -2.86
CA TYR A 77 10.80 6.46 -1.61
C TYR A 77 9.53 7.31 -1.47
N GLU A 78 9.58 8.61 -1.81
CA GLU A 78 8.39 9.48 -1.78
C GLU A 78 7.29 8.94 -2.70
N ILE A 79 7.64 8.56 -3.94
CA ILE A 79 6.68 7.96 -4.87
C ILE A 79 6.08 6.67 -4.31
N LEU A 80 6.91 5.79 -3.73
CA LEU A 80 6.43 4.55 -3.11
C LEU A 80 5.45 4.84 -1.95
N ALA A 81 5.83 5.74 -1.04
CA ALA A 81 5.02 6.09 0.12
C ALA A 81 3.69 6.72 -0.27
N ASP A 82 3.69 7.66 -1.23
CA ASP A 82 2.45 8.28 -1.72
C ASP A 82 1.53 7.28 -2.43
N GLN A 83 2.07 6.41 -3.28
CA GLN A 83 1.27 5.38 -3.96
C GLN A 83 0.69 4.37 -2.95
N PHE A 84 1.46 3.99 -1.92
CA PHE A 84 0.99 3.11 -0.87
C PHE A 84 -0.13 3.75 -0.03
N LEU A 85 0.02 5.01 0.38
CA LEU A 85 -1.01 5.75 1.13
C LEU A 85 -2.28 5.92 0.28
N LEU A 86 -2.14 6.27 -1.00
CA LEU A 86 -3.26 6.38 -1.94
C LEU A 86 -3.99 5.04 -2.09
N TYR A 87 -3.26 3.93 -2.18
CA TYR A 87 -3.84 2.61 -2.23
C TYR A 87 -4.68 2.32 -0.97
N LEU A 88 -4.11 2.49 0.23
CA LEU A 88 -4.84 2.26 1.49
C LEU A 88 -6.07 3.15 1.60
N ALA A 89 -5.95 4.43 1.22
CA ALA A 89 -7.06 5.38 1.21
C ALA A 89 -8.14 5.02 0.17
N SER A 90 -7.82 4.23 -0.86
CA SER A 90 -8.77 3.78 -1.88
C SER A 90 -9.51 2.49 -1.54
N LEU A 91 -9.06 1.76 -0.51
CA LEU A 91 -9.69 0.50 -0.10
C LEU A 91 -11.17 0.68 0.25
N GLU A 92 -11.97 -0.35 -0.02
CA GLU A 92 -13.39 -0.37 0.33
C GLU A 92 -13.57 -0.33 1.86
N ALA A 93 -14.64 0.31 2.34
CA ALA A 93 -14.94 0.45 3.77
C ALA A 93 -14.88 -0.89 4.54
N PRO A 94 -15.42 -2.02 4.04
CA PRO A 94 -15.33 -3.30 4.76
C PRO A 94 -13.89 -3.80 4.96
N VAL A 95 -12.99 -3.51 4.02
CA VAL A 95 -11.56 -3.87 4.13
C VAL A 95 -10.88 -2.97 5.15
N LYS A 96 -11.18 -1.68 5.14
CA LYS A 96 -10.64 -0.73 6.10
C LYS A 96 -11.09 -1.05 7.52
N ASP A 97 -12.38 -1.29 7.71
CA ASP A 97 -12.97 -1.54 9.02
C ASP A 97 -12.39 -2.80 9.68
N ARG A 98 -12.26 -3.91 8.93
CA ARG A 98 -11.72 -5.17 9.48
C ARG A 98 -10.22 -5.13 9.78
N ASN A 99 -9.49 -4.24 9.11
CA ASN A 99 -8.04 -4.08 9.28
C ASN A 99 -7.67 -2.85 10.12
N GLY A 100 -8.64 -2.12 10.67
CA GLY A 100 -8.39 -0.94 11.50
C GLY A 100 -7.76 0.24 10.73
N LEU A 101 -7.98 0.34 9.42
CA LEU A 101 -7.46 1.43 8.57
C LEU A 101 -8.37 2.65 8.62
N ASP A 102 -8.62 3.16 9.82
CA ASP A 102 -9.40 4.38 10.01
C ASP A 102 -8.61 5.64 9.62
N GLU A 103 -9.29 6.79 9.59
CA GLU A 103 -8.67 8.06 9.20
C GLU A 103 -7.51 8.44 10.13
N ALA A 104 -7.63 8.15 11.43
CA ALA A 104 -6.57 8.45 12.40
C ALA A 104 -5.32 7.62 12.13
N TYR A 105 -5.47 6.33 11.85
CA TYR A 105 -4.40 5.44 11.45
C TYR A 105 -3.72 5.93 10.17
N LEU A 106 -4.48 6.29 9.13
CA LEU A 106 -3.91 6.76 7.86
C LEU A 106 -3.14 8.08 8.02
N GLN A 107 -3.63 9.01 8.85
CA GLN A 107 -2.93 10.26 9.14
C GLN A 107 -1.62 10.03 9.92
N ASP A 108 -1.63 9.14 10.90
CA ASP A 108 -0.42 8.82 11.66
C ASP A 108 0.59 8.03 10.82
N LEU A 109 0.11 7.16 9.93
CA LEU A 109 0.94 6.46 8.96
C LEU A 109 1.57 7.44 7.95
N GLU A 110 0.80 8.40 7.45
CA GLU A 110 1.34 9.44 6.57
C GLU A 110 2.47 10.21 7.24
N LYS A 111 2.27 10.65 8.49
CA LYS A 111 3.35 11.28 9.27
C LYS A 111 4.53 10.34 9.43
N LYS A 112 4.32 9.08 9.81
CA LYS A 112 5.41 8.09 10.00
C LYS A 112 6.22 7.87 8.72
N LEU A 113 5.58 7.86 7.56
CA LEU A 113 6.25 7.65 6.27
C LEU A 113 6.93 8.93 5.75
N LYS A 114 6.39 10.11 6.06
CA LYS A 114 6.90 11.41 5.56
C LYS A 114 7.79 12.17 6.55
N GLU A 115 7.73 11.85 7.84
CA GLU A 115 8.64 12.40 8.85
C GLU A 115 9.97 11.65 8.79
N PHE A 116 10.89 12.20 8.01
CA PHE A 116 12.24 11.67 7.84
C PHE A 116 13.03 11.70 9.15
N LYS A 117 13.15 10.55 9.81
CA LYS A 117 14.13 10.35 10.90
C LYS A 117 15.40 9.73 10.30
N TRP A 118 16.37 10.60 10.00
CA TRP A 118 17.73 10.23 9.59
C TRP A 118 18.58 9.84 10.81
#